data_AF-A0A660Q5X7-F1
#
_entry.id   AF-A0A660Q5X7-F1
#
_cell.length_a   1.000
_cell.length_b   1.000
_cell.length_c   1.000
_cell.angle_alpha   90.00
_cell.angle_beta   90.00
_cell.angle_gamma   90.00
#
_symmetry.space_group_name_H-M   'P 1'
#
loop_
_entity.id
_entity.type
_entity.pdbx_description
1 polymer ?
#
loop_
_entity_poly.entity_id
_entity_poly.type
_entity_poly.pdbx_seq_one_letter_code
_entity_poly.pdbx_strand_id
1 'polypeptide(L)'
;MSESGRKGYTYPFFARPDVGSFLTVLAAACFLVQLMILPLVGPCGSRAPHALCNLIGFLGMLCVTGGVAVAATVSKLRRRKIDGSPLPAFSIALCVGCLLILICTLTGLFSI
;
A
#
# COMPACT_ATOMS: atom_id res chain seq x y z
N MET A 1 13.71 22.35 -14.68
CA MET A 1 14.05 22.10 -13.26
C MET A 1 13.31 20.84 -12.83
N SER A 2 13.94 19.67 -12.71
CA SER A 2 15.07 19.38 -11.83
C SER A 2 15.99 18.32 -12.44
N GLU A 3 17.20 18.73 -12.78
CA GLU A 3 18.36 17.86 -12.98
C GLU A 3 18.85 17.41 -11.59
N SER A 4 18.26 16.34 -11.04
CA SER A 4 18.77 15.76 -9.80
C SER A 4 19.74 14.63 -10.11
N GLY A 5 21.00 15.01 -10.34
CA GLY A 5 22.23 14.24 -10.13
C GLY A 5 22.14 12.72 -10.26
N ARG A 6 22.51 12.19 -11.44
CA ARG A 6 22.99 10.81 -11.59
C ARG A 6 24.33 10.66 -10.87
N LYS A 7 24.32 10.54 -9.54
CA LYS A 7 25.47 10.00 -8.82
C LYS A 7 25.60 8.53 -9.26
N GLY A 8 26.74 8.17 -9.85
CA GLY A 8 27.02 6.83 -10.37
C GLY A 8 27.14 5.79 -9.28
N TYR A 9 26.03 5.45 -8.64
CA TYR A 9 25.92 4.34 -7.70
C TYR A 9 25.36 3.12 -8.42
N THR A 10 26.00 1.96 -8.24
CA THR A 10 25.45 0.68 -8.70
C THR A 10 24.31 0.28 -7.78
N TYR A 11 23.08 0.63 -8.12
CA TYR A 11 21.92 0.22 -7.34
C TYR A 11 21.59 -1.25 -7.64
N PRO A 12 21.39 -2.12 -6.62
CA PRO A 12 20.73 -3.40 -6.84
C PRO A 12 19.34 -3.17 -7.44
N PHE A 13 18.83 -4.11 -8.24
CA PHE A 13 17.57 -3.96 -8.99
C PHE A 13 16.42 -3.37 -8.14
N PHE A 14 16.29 -3.82 -6.90
CA PHE A 14 15.25 -3.40 -5.96
C PHE A 14 15.43 -2.01 -5.33
N ALA A 15 16.60 -1.38 -5.46
CA ALA A 15 16.91 -0.05 -4.93
C ALA A 15 16.92 1.04 -6.02
N ARG A 16 16.56 0.69 -7.26
CA ARG A 16 16.48 1.64 -8.36
C ARG A 16 15.35 2.66 -8.14
N PRO A 17 15.54 3.93 -8.51
CA PRO A 17 14.53 4.99 -8.39
C PRO A 17 13.22 4.64 -9.11
N ASP A 18 13.32 4.02 -10.29
CA ASP A 18 12.18 3.69 -11.14
C ASP A 18 11.30 2.61 -10.51
N VAL A 19 11.93 1.59 -9.92
CA VAL A 19 11.24 0.47 -9.26
C VAL A 19 10.46 0.97 -8.05
N GLY A 20 11.06 1.81 -7.21
CA GLY A 20 10.37 2.40 -6.06
C GLY A 20 9.20 3.30 -6.46
N SER A 21 9.33 4.05 -7.57
CA SER A 21 8.24 4.90 -8.08
C SER A 21 7.10 4.07 -8.64
N PHE A 22 7.41 3.07 -9.48
CA PHE A 22 6.43 2.15 -10.04
C PHE A 22 5.66 1.39 -8.94
N LEU A 23 6.37 0.83 -7.95
CA LEU A 23 5.76 0.16 -6.79
C LEU A 23 4.84 1.09 -6.00
N THR A 24 5.13 2.39 -5.94
CA THR A 24 4.28 3.35 -5.21
C THR A 24 3.02 3.69 -5.98
N VAL A 25 3.12 3.87 -7.30
CA VAL A 25 1.95 4.07 -8.16
C VAL A 25 1.07 2.83 -8.13
N LEU A 26 1.67 1.64 -8.20
CA LEU A 26 0.95 0.38 -8.09
C LEU A 26 0.29 0.23 -6.72
N ALA A 27 0.98 0.54 -5.62
CA ALA A 27 0.41 0.54 -4.28
C ALA A 27 -0.77 1.52 -4.15
N ALA A 28 -0.65 2.73 -4.72
CA ALA A 28 -1.72 3.71 -4.71
C ALA A 28 -2.94 3.25 -5.53
N ALA A 29 -2.71 2.59 -6.68
CA ALA A 29 -3.77 2.01 -7.49
C ALA A 29 -4.49 0.87 -6.74
N CYS A 30 -3.74 -0.05 -6.11
CA CYS A 30 -4.32 -1.09 -5.27
C CYS A 30 -5.10 -0.51 -4.10
N PHE A 31 -4.59 0.55 -3.46
CA PHE A 31 -5.28 1.23 -2.37
C PHE A 31 -6.58 1.88 -2.83
N LEU A 32 -6.61 2.49 -4.02
CA LEU A 32 -7.83 3.03 -4.60
C LEU A 32 -8.89 1.93 -4.81
N VAL A 33 -8.47 0.77 -5.32
CA VAL A 33 -9.37 -0.40 -5.44
C VAL A 33 -9.85 -0.85 -4.06
N GLN A 34 -8.97 -0.89 -3.05
CA GLN A 34 -9.34 -1.22 -1.66
C GLN A 34 -10.43 -0.29 -1.12
N LEU A 35 -10.34 1.01 -1.41
CA LEU A 35 -11.34 2.00 -1.00
C LEU A 35 -12.67 1.81 -1.76
N MET A 36 -12.65 1.37 -3.01
CA MET A 36 -13.87 1.10 -3.76
C MET A 36 -14.61 -0.16 -3.27
N ILE A 37 -13.88 -1.14 -2.74
CA ILE A 37 -14.47 -2.36 -2.18
C ILE A 37 -14.80 -2.23 -0.68
N LEU A 38 -14.52 -1.09 -0.05
CA LEU A 38 -14.84 -0.82 1.37
C LEU A 38 -16.32 -1.04 1.73
N PRO A 39 -17.31 -0.70 0.86
CA PRO A 39 -18.72 -1.00 1.13
C PRO A 39 -19.04 -2.49 1.31
N LEU A 40 -18.20 -3.41 0.82
CA LEU A 40 -18.41 -4.86 1.00
C LEU A 40 -18.29 -5.30 2.47
N VAL A 41 -17.50 -4.60 3.27
CA VAL A 41 -17.38 -4.82 4.72
C VAL A 41 -18.22 -3.84 5.54
N GLY A 42 -18.99 -2.98 4.85
CA GLY A 42 -19.93 -2.03 5.43
C GLY A 42 -21.24 -2.69 5.93
N PRO A 43 -22.18 -1.91 6.50
CA PRO A 43 -23.42 -2.44 7.08
C PRO A 43 -24.34 -3.13 6.07
N CYS A 44 -24.24 -2.75 4.80
CA CYS A 44 -24.99 -3.37 3.70
C CYS A 44 -24.34 -4.68 3.24
N GLY A 45 -23.01 -4.72 3.16
CA GLY A 45 -22.26 -5.90 2.74
C GLY A 45 -22.21 -7.00 3.80
N SER A 46 -22.23 -6.63 5.08
CA SER A 46 -22.24 -7.57 6.22
C SER A 46 -23.57 -8.28 6.44
N ARG A 47 -24.68 -7.71 5.95
CA ARG A 47 -26.03 -8.32 6.00
C ARG A 47 -26.35 -9.18 4.78
N ALA A 48 -25.46 -9.22 3.78
CA ALA A 48 -25.66 -10.02 2.58
C ALA A 48 -25.45 -11.52 2.89
N PRO A 49 -26.12 -12.44 2.17
CA PRO A 49 -25.95 -13.89 2.34
C PRO A 49 -24.51 -14.36 2.08
N HIS A 50 -23.70 -13.55 1.39
CA HIS A 50 -22.29 -13.81 1.10
C HIS A 50 -21.32 -12.92 1.91
N ALA A 51 -21.74 -12.39 3.06
CA ALA A 51 -20.93 -11.50 3.91
C ALA A 51 -19.54 -12.08 4.25
N LEU A 52 -19.45 -13.38 4.51
CA LEU A 52 -18.17 -14.06 4.77
C LEU A 52 -17.25 -14.02 3.54
N CYS A 53 -17.78 -14.32 2.35
CA CYS A 53 -17.01 -14.26 1.10
C CYS A 53 -16.55 -12.83 0.79
N ASN A 54 -17.41 -11.84 1.03
CA ASN A 54 -17.10 -10.43 0.89
C ASN A 54 -15.94 -9.99 1.81
N LEU A 55 -15.99 -10.43 3.07
CA LEU A 55 -14.95 -10.15 4.06
C LEU A 55 -13.61 -10.81 3.68
N ILE A 56 -13.62 -12.09 3.26
CA ILE A 56 -12.41 -12.80 2.81
C ILE A 56 -11.81 -12.11 1.58
N GLY A 57 -12.64 -11.73 0.60
CA GLY A 57 -12.19 -11.01 -0.59
C GLY A 57 -11.57 -9.65 -0.25
N PHE A 58 -12.21 -8.90 0.67
CA PHE A 58 -11.70 -7.62 1.15
C PHE A 58 -10.35 -7.75 1.86
N LEU A 59 -10.21 -8.74 2.75
CA LEU A 59 -8.96 -9.05 3.44
C LEU A 59 -7.86 -9.52 2.47
N GLY A 60 -8.21 -10.34 1.48
CA GLY A 60 -7.29 -10.78 0.43
C GLY A 60 -6.71 -9.61 -0.34
N MET A 61 -7.56 -8.68 -0.78
CA MET A 61 -7.12 -7.47 -1.46
C MET A 61 -6.30 -6.54 -0.55
N LEU A 62 -6.63 -6.49 0.75
CA LEU A 62 -5.90 -5.70 1.74
C LEU A 62 -4.48 -6.25 1.93
N CYS A 63 -4.32 -7.57 1.94
CA CYS A 63 -3.02 -8.23 1.99
C CYS A 63 -2.19 -7.93 0.73
N VAL A 64 -2.80 -7.97 -0.47
CA VAL A 64 -2.12 -7.60 -1.72
C VAL A 64 -1.66 -6.14 -1.68
N THR A 65 -2.56 -5.23 -1.33
CA THR A 65 -2.28 -3.80 -1.24
C THR A 65 -1.19 -3.49 -0.22
N GLY A 66 -1.29 -4.08 0.97
CA GLY A 66 -0.29 -3.95 2.03
C GLY A 66 1.07 -4.51 1.60
N GLY A 67 1.09 -5.67 0.93
CA GLY A 67 2.32 -6.27 0.40
C GLY A 67 3.04 -5.35 -0.60
N VAL A 68 2.30 -4.76 -1.55
CA VAL A 68 2.87 -3.82 -2.53
C VAL A 68 3.35 -2.53 -1.85
N ALA A 69 2.59 -1.99 -0.89
CA ALA A 69 2.98 -0.80 -0.14
C ALA A 69 4.25 -1.01 0.70
N VAL A 70 4.37 -2.18 1.35
CA VAL A 70 5.58 -2.57 2.09
C VAL A 70 6.76 -2.73 1.13
N ALA A 71 6.58 -3.41 -0.01
CA ALA A 71 7.63 -3.56 -1.01
C ALA A 71 8.12 -2.20 -1.55
N ALA A 72 7.20 -1.26 -1.82
CA ALA A 72 7.52 0.11 -2.21
C ALA A 72 8.35 0.84 -1.14
N THR A 73 7.95 0.71 0.12
CA THR A 73 8.61 1.34 1.26
C THR A 73 10.01 0.75 1.48
N VAL A 74 10.15 -0.58 1.45
CA VAL A 74 11.44 -1.27 1.57
C VAL A 74 12.38 -0.91 0.43
N SER A 75 11.88 -0.85 -0.81
CA SER A 75 12.66 -0.42 -1.98
C SER A 75 13.26 0.98 -1.78
N LYS A 76 12.44 1.96 -1.36
CA LYS A 76 12.89 3.34 -1.13
C LYS A 76 13.76 3.49 0.12
N LEU A 77 13.51 2.72 1.18
CA LEU A 77 14.36 2.71 2.37
C LEU A 77 15.75 2.13 2.08
N ARG A 78 15.84 1.07 1.26
CA ARG A 78 17.12 0.53 0.79
C ARG A 78 17.88 1.56 -0.05
N ARG A 79 17.19 2.25 -0.95
CA ARG A 79 17.80 3.36 -1.72
C ARG A 79 18.29 4.49 -0.81
N ARG A 80 17.52 4.86 0.22
CA ARG A 80 17.92 5.87 1.21
C ARG A 80 19.23 5.51 1.93
N LYS A 81 19.46 4.22 2.24
CA LYS A 81 20.73 3.77 2.84
C LYS A 81 21.94 3.97 1.92
N ILE A 82 21.73 4.03 0.61
CA ILE A 82 22.80 4.19 -0.40
C ILE A 82 23.01 5.68 -0.72
N ASP A 83 21.92 6.40 -1.03
CA ASP A 83 21.99 7.75 -1.60
C ASP A 83 21.67 8.86 -0.59
N GLY A 84 21.26 8.55 0.64
CA GLY A 84 20.82 9.54 1.64
C GLY A 84 19.51 10.25 1.31
N SER A 85 18.74 9.75 0.33
CA SER A 85 17.49 10.34 -0.15
C SER A 85 16.44 10.58 0.96
N PRO A 86 15.51 11.55 0.79
CA PRO A 86 14.50 11.88 1.78
C PRO A 86 13.55 10.69 2.09
N LEU A 87 12.91 10.75 3.26
CA LEU A 87 11.98 9.73 3.73
C LEU A 87 10.81 9.54 2.74
N PRO A 88 10.40 8.29 2.43
CA PRO A 88 9.30 8.02 1.52
C PRO A 88 7.93 8.20 2.19
N ALA A 89 7.56 9.45 2.50
CA ALA A 89 6.33 9.79 3.24
C ALA A 89 5.06 9.19 2.60
N PHE A 90 4.93 9.24 1.27
CA PHE A 90 3.77 8.67 0.56
C PHE A 90 3.63 7.15 0.72
N SER A 91 4.73 6.41 0.61
CA SER A 91 4.69 4.95 0.75
C SER A 91 4.39 4.55 2.20
N ILE A 92 4.92 5.31 3.16
CA ILE A 92 4.60 5.14 4.58
C ILE A 92 3.12 5.44 4.84
N ALA A 93 2.58 6.52 4.28
CA ALA A 93 1.15 6.85 4.41
C ALA A 93 0.24 5.74 3.87
N LEU A 94 0.60 5.11 2.74
CA LEU A 94 -0.13 3.95 2.20
C LEU A 94 -0.06 2.74 3.16
N CYS A 95 1.09 2.46 3.75
CA CYS A 95 1.21 1.41 4.76
C CYS A 95 0.35 1.70 6.00
N VAL A 96 0.38 2.94 6.51
CA VAL A 96 -0.45 3.35 7.66
C VAL A 96 -1.93 3.25 7.31
N GLY A 97 -2.34 3.69 6.12
CA GLY A 97 -3.71 3.55 5.64
C GLY A 97 -4.18 2.10 5.60
N CYS A 98 -3.34 1.18 5.10
CA CYS A 98 -3.66 -0.25 5.12
C CYS A 98 -3.83 -0.79 6.55
N LEU A 99 -2.99 -0.38 7.49
CA LEU A 99 -3.11 -0.78 8.90
C LEU A 99 -4.39 -0.24 9.53
N LEU A 100 -4.76 1.02 9.26
CA LEU A 100 -6.01 1.58 9.76
C LEU A 100 -7.22 0.82 9.22
N ILE A 101 -7.24 0.49 7.93
CA ILE A 101 -8.31 -0.32 7.33
C ILE A 101 -8.36 -1.70 7.98
N LEU A 102 -7.21 -2.35 8.21
CA LEU A 102 -7.15 -3.64 8.88
C LEU A 102 -7.73 -3.57 10.29
N ILE A 103 -7.33 -2.57 11.09
CA ILE A 103 -7.84 -2.37 12.44
C ILE A 103 -9.34 -2.15 12.42
N CYS A 104 -9.85 -1.26 11.57
CA CYS A 104 -11.29 -0.99 11.45
C CYS A 104 -12.09 -2.23 11.03
N THR A 105 -11.49 -3.10 10.21
CA THR A 105 -12.12 -4.36 9.79
C THR A 105 -12.15 -5.38 10.94
N LEU A 106 -11.06 -5.49 11.71
CA LEU A 106 -10.96 -6.42 12.85
C LEU A 106 -11.81 -5.99 14.04
N THR A 107 -11.94 -4.68 14.30
CA THR A 107 -12.81 -4.15 15.36
C THR A 107 -14.29 -4.17 14.99
N GLY A 108 -14.63 -4.57 13.76
CA GLY A 108 -15.99 -4.54 13.26
C GLY A 108 -16.55 -3.13 13.08
N LEU A 109 -15.71 -2.09 13.11
CA LEU A 109 -16.11 -0.69 13.02
C LEU A 109 -16.89 -0.40 11.72
N PHE A 110 -16.54 -1.08 10.63
CA PHE A 110 -17.27 -0.96 9.36
C PHE A 110 -18.63 -1.67 9.35
N SER A 111 -18.86 -2.63 10.25
CA SER A 111 -20.10 -3.41 10.30
C SER A 111 -21.17 -2.82 11.23
N ILE A 112 -20.81 -1.82 12.05
CA ILE A 112 -21.72 -1.06 12.92
C ILE A 112 -22.55 -0.10 12.05
#